data_AF-A0A2E9P562-F1
#
_entry.id   AF-A0A2E9P562-F1
#
_cell.length_a   1.000
_cell.length_b   1.000
_cell.length_c   1.000
_cell.angle_alpha   90.00
_cell.angle_beta   90.00
_cell.angle_gamma   90.00
#
_symmetry.space_group_name_H-M   'P 1'
#
loop_
_entity.id
_entity.type
_entity.pdbx_description
1 polymer ?
#
loop_
_entity_poly.entity_id
_entity_poly.type
_entity_poly.pdbx_seq_one_letter_code
_entity_poly.pdbx_strand_id
1 'polypeptide(L)'
;MIEELYRSIDDWLVDQDSDMRASEIQGLLAGLMAANAKVRPDEFVARLAEYADIQPGSLAQVSDSLELLFGRLHESWSGIGLDFELLLPDDDELIEERADALGAWCGSFLAGLGLSGEISKNRDLSEDVRQALEDLSEIARIEAGGQDETLEKALADVSEHVRLAALLIATELLGNQPKDPEETVVH
;
A
#
# COMPACT_ATOMS: atom_id res chain seq x y z
N MET A 1 3.69 -16.79 -5.62
CA MET A 1 2.35 -16.44 -5.09
C MET A 1 2.46 -15.16 -4.27
N ILE A 2 1.38 -14.53 -3.79
CA ILE A 2 1.51 -13.31 -2.96
C ILE A 2 2.14 -13.61 -1.60
N GLU A 3 1.85 -14.78 -1.03
CA GLU A 3 2.46 -15.30 0.21
C GLU A 3 3.99 -15.42 0.10
N GLU A 4 4.50 -16.00 -1.00
CA GLU A 4 5.94 -16.10 -1.25
C GLU A 4 6.61 -14.72 -1.37
N LEU A 5 5.89 -13.74 -1.93
CA LEU A 5 6.37 -12.36 -2.02
C LEU A 5 6.41 -11.70 -0.63
N TYR A 6 5.39 -11.94 0.20
CA TYR A 6 5.37 -11.48 1.59
C TYR A 6 6.59 -12.02 2.33
N ARG A 7 6.74 -13.36 2.39
CA ARG A 7 7.84 -14.03 3.11
C ARG A 7 9.21 -13.56 2.63
N SER A 8 9.41 -13.44 1.32
CA SER A 8 10.69 -12.97 0.77
C SER A 8 11.09 -11.56 1.23
N ILE A 9 10.12 -10.66 1.39
CA ILE A 9 10.38 -9.28 1.82
C ILE A 9 10.52 -9.23 3.34
N ASP A 10 9.64 -9.92 4.07
CA ASP A 10 9.61 -9.92 5.53
C ASP A 10 10.87 -10.56 6.13
N ASP A 11 11.32 -11.71 5.58
CA ASP A 11 12.58 -12.35 6.00
C ASP A 11 13.78 -11.43 5.78
N TRP A 12 13.79 -10.70 4.65
CA TRP A 12 14.85 -9.73 4.37
C TRP A 12 14.83 -8.55 5.34
N LEU A 13 13.64 -8.04 5.71
CA LEU A 13 13.49 -6.97 6.70
C LEU A 13 14.00 -7.39 8.08
N VAL A 14 13.70 -8.64 8.48
CA VAL A 14 14.24 -9.24 9.71
C VAL A 14 15.77 -9.30 9.68
N ASP A 15 16.36 -9.70 8.54
CA ASP A 15 17.82 -9.71 8.36
C ASP A 15 18.45 -8.31 8.43
N GLN A 16 17.67 -7.25 8.18
CA GLN A 16 18.11 -5.85 8.32
C GLN A 16 17.91 -5.29 9.74
N ASP A 17 17.40 -6.07 10.70
CA ASP A 17 16.99 -5.59 12.05
C ASP A 17 15.95 -4.46 11.96
N SER A 18 15.04 -4.55 10.97
CA SER A 18 13.98 -3.56 10.75
C SER A 18 12.72 -3.92 11.53
N ASP A 19 12.08 -2.91 12.12
CA ASP A 19 10.75 -3.04 12.73
C ASP A 19 9.62 -3.00 11.69
N MET A 20 9.93 -2.75 10.41
CA MET A 20 8.94 -2.73 9.34
C MET A 20 8.51 -4.13 8.93
N ARG A 21 7.29 -4.22 8.39
CA ARG A 21 6.72 -5.41 7.77
C ARG A 21 6.64 -5.28 6.26
N ALA A 22 6.59 -6.42 5.55
CA ALA A 22 6.34 -6.43 4.11
C ALA A 22 5.03 -5.70 3.74
N SER A 23 4.00 -5.78 4.58
CA SER A 23 2.73 -5.05 4.42
C SER A 23 2.92 -3.53 4.34
N GLU A 24 3.80 -2.97 5.16
CA GLU A 24 4.07 -1.54 5.17
C GLU A 24 4.73 -1.07 3.87
N ILE A 25 5.62 -1.89 3.30
CA ILE A 25 6.24 -1.61 2.01
C ILE A 25 5.19 -1.52 0.90
N GLN A 26 4.24 -2.47 0.85
CA GLN A 26 3.14 -2.39 -0.11
C GLN A 26 2.24 -1.18 0.17
N GLY A 27 1.89 -0.94 1.43
CA GLY A 27 1.08 0.22 1.82
C GLY A 27 1.70 1.52 1.33
N LEU A 28 2.98 1.75 1.64
CA LEU A 28 3.74 2.92 1.20
C LEU A 28 3.70 3.09 -0.32
N LEU A 29 3.96 2.01 -1.08
CA LEU A 29 3.93 2.03 -2.53
C LEU A 29 2.53 2.32 -3.08
N ALA A 30 1.51 1.67 -2.54
CA ALA A 30 0.11 1.85 -2.91
C ALA A 30 -0.34 3.30 -2.71
N GLY A 31 0.04 3.91 -1.59
CA GLY A 31 -0.25 5.32 -1.30
C GLY A 31 0.45 6.27 -2.26
N LEU A 32 1.75 6.05 -2.52
CA LEU A 32 2.49 6.85 -3.50
C LEU A 32 1.86 6.78 -4.91
N MET A 33 1.53 5.57 -5.36
CA MET A 33 0.92 5.33 -6.68
C MET A 33 -0.52 5.84 -6.77
N ALA A 34 -1.31 5.74 -5.70
CA ALA A 34 -2.69 6.25 -5.66
C ALA A 34 -2.74 7.76 -5.88
N ALA A 35 -1.74 8.49 -5.39
CA ALA A 35 -1.64 9.92 -5.59
C ALA A 35 -0.95 10.32 -6.91
N ASN A 36 -0.08 9.47 -7.47
CA ASN A 36 0.70 9.76 -8.67
C ASN A 36 0.97 8.49 -9.50
N ALA A 37 0.28 8.36 -10.64
CA ALA A 37 0.48 7.23 -11.56
C ALA A 37 1.87 7.17 -12.21
N LYS A 38 2.68 8.24 -12.11
CA LYS A 38 4.01 8.34 -12.71
C LYS A 38 5.16 8.09 -11.72
N VAL A 39 4.87 7.56 -10.52
CA VAL A 39 5.90 7.09 -9.59
C VAL A 39 6.83 6.13 -10.33
N ARG A 40 8.14 6.31 -10.18
CA ARG A 40 9.15 5.43 -10.80
C ARG A 40 9.77 4.49 -9.76
N PRO A 41 10.27 3.32 -10.16
CA PRO A 41 10.91 2.38 -9.23
C PRO A 41 12.09 2.99 -8.45
N ASP A 42 12.93 3.80 -9.10
CA ASP A 42 14.08 4.47 -8.46
C ASP A 42 13.63 5.47 -7.36
N GLU A 43 12.53 6.18 -7.62
CA GLU A 43 11.93 7.12 -6.67
C GLU A 43 11.33 6.37 -5.48
N PHE A 44 10.64 5.26 -5.74
CA PHE A 44 10.10 4.40 -4.68
C PHE A 44 11.21 3.84 -3.79
N VAL A 45 12.26 3.26 -4.36
CA VAL A 45 13.40 2.71 -3.60
C VAL A 45 14.05 3.78 -2.71
N ALA A 46 14.23 5.00 -3.23
CA ALA A 46 14.78 6.10 -2.45
C ALA A 46 13.87 6.49 -1.26
N ARG A 47 12.55 6.55 -1.48
CA ARG A 47 11.58 6.87 -0.43
C ARG A 47 11.42 5.75 0.59
N LEU A 48 11.45 4.51 0.15
CA LEU A 48 11.43 3.35 1.04
C LEU A 48 12.67 3.34 1.93
N ALA A 49 13.86 3.59 1.38
CA ALA A 49 15.09 3.66 2.18
C ALA A 49 15.01 4.73 3.27
N GLU A 50 14.48 5.92 2.93
CA GLU A 50 14.28 7.02 3.89
C GLU A 50 13.19 6.69 4.93
N TYR A 51 12.06 6.13 4.49
CA TYR A 51 10.93 5.79 5.36
C TYR A 51 11.27 4.67 6.34
N ALA A 52 12.03 3.66 5.88
CA ALA A 52 12.42 2.49 6.65
C ALA A 52 13.70 2.69 7.47
N ASP A 53 14.39 3.84 7.32
CA ASP A 53 15.74 4.07 7.83
C ASP A 53 16.74 2.95 7.43
N ILE A 54 16.58 2.40 6.21
CA ILE A 54 17.42 1.33 5.66
C ILE A 54 18.46 1.93 4.71
N GLN A 55 19.68 1.39 4.75
CA GLN A 55 20.72 1.79 3.79
C GLN A 55 20.27 1.47 2.34
N PRO A 56 20.27 2.44 1.41
CA PRO A 56 19.80 2.21 0.04
C PRO A 56 20.50 1.04 -0.69
N GLY A 57 21.77 0.77 -0.34
CA GLY A 57 22.53 -0.34 -0.92
C GLY A 57 22.01 -1.73 -0.53
N SER A 58 21.36 -1.87 0.63
CA SER A 58 20.80 -3.15 1.09
C SER A 58 19.58 -3.57 0.28
N LEU A 59 18.80 -2.61 -0.26
CA LEU A 59 17.61 -2.88 -1.07
C LEU A 59 17.91 -3.66 -2.35
N ALA A 60 19.16 -3.65 -2.82
CA ALA A 60 19.59 -4.48 -3.95
C ALA A 60 19.38 -5.98 -3.71
N GLN A 61 19.42 -6.43 -2.44
CA GLN A 61 19.25 -7.84 -2.05
C GLN A 61 17.82 -8.34 -2.22
N VAL A 62 16.83 -7.43 -2.21
CA VAL A 62 15.40 -7.72 -2.33
C VAL A 62 14.79 -7.08 -3.59
N SER A 63 15.64 -6.63 -4.53
CA SER A 63 15.24 -5.86 -5.71
C SER A 63 14.23 -6.60 -6.59
N ASP A 64 14.42 -7.89 -6.87
CA ASP A 64 13.49 -8.70 -7.67
C ASP A 64 12.08 -8.72 -7.05
N SER A 65 11.98 -8.84 -5.72
CA SER A 65 10.71 -8.84 -4.99
C SER A 65 10.05 -7.45 -5.01
N LEU A 66 10.83 -6.37 -4.86
CA LEU A 66 10.32 -5.01 -4.97
C LEU A 66 9.85 -4.67 -6.40
N GLU A 67 10.57 -5.13 -7.42
CA GLU A 67 10.17 -4.99 -8.83
C GLU A 67 8.87 -5.73 -9.12
N LEU A 68 8.72 -6.96 -8.61
CA LEU A 68 7.50 -7.74 -8.73
C LEU A 68 6.32 -7.04 -8.04
N LEU A 69 6.53 -6.54 -6.81
CA LEU A 69 5.52 -5.80 -6.05
C LEU A 69 5.08 -4.54 -6.81
N PHE A 70 6.05 -3.79 -7.34
CA PHE A 70 5.81 -2.59 -8.13
C PHE A 70 5.01 -2.88 -9.39
N GLY A 71 5.41 -3.90 -10.16
CA GLY A 71 4.74 -4.28 -11.39
C GLY A 71 3.27 -4.66 -11.16
N ARG A 72 3.00 -5.51 -10.16
CA ARG A 72 1.64 -5.92 -9.80
C ARG A 72 0.76 -4.73 -9.44
N LEU A 73 1.25 -3.87 -8.55
CA LEU A 73 0.46 -2.73 -8.10
C LEU A 73 0.20 -1.72 -9.23
N HIS A 74 1.20 -1.52 -10.08
CA HIS A 74 1.06 -0.70 -11.28
C HIS A 74 -0.01 -1.24 -12.24
N GLU A 75 -0.03 -2.56 -12.47
CA GLU A 75 -1.06 -3.23 -13.27
C GLU A 75 -2.45 -3.03 -12.67
N SER A 76 -2.60 -3.25 -11.36
CA SER A 76 -3.88 -3.07 -10.67
C SER A 76 -4.40 -1.64 -10.74
N TRP A 77 -3.54 -0.63 -10.52
CA TRP A 77 -3.92 0.79 -10.53
C TRP A 77 -4.18 1.32 -11.96
N SER A 78 -3.55 0.72 -12.96
CA SER A 78 -3.79 1.05 -14.37
C SER A 78 -5.06 0.37 -14.92
N GLY A 79 -5.51 -0.70 -14.27
CA GLY A 79 -6.72 -1.44 -14.61
C GLY A 79 -7.94 -1.00 -13.82
N ILE A 80 -8.79 -1.97 -13.48
CA ILE A 80 -9.97 -1.78 -12.61
C ILE A 80 -9.73 -2.28 -11.17
N GLY A 81 -8.50 -2.71 -10.86
CA GLY A 81 -8.06 -3.12 -9.51
C GLY A 81 -8.68 -4.40 -8.96
N LEU A 82 -9.26 -5.27 -9.78
CA LEU A 82 -9.85 -6.55 -9.33
C LEU A 82 -8.79 -7.56 -8.85
N ASP A 83 -7.58 -7.44 -9.37
CA ASP A 83 -6.39 -8.23 -9.08
C ASP A 83 -5.56 -7.65 -7.93
N PHE A 84 -5.95 -6.50 -7.39
CA PHE A 84 -5.28 -5.93 -6.24
C PHE A 84 -5.54 -6.77 -5.00
N GLU A 85 -4.47 -7.33 -4.45
CA GLU A 85 -4.46 -8.10 -3.21
C GLU A 85 -3.55 -7.41 -2.18
N LEU A 86 -3.97 -7.40 -0.92
CA LEU A 86 -3.16 -6.89 0.19
C LEU A 86 -2.02 -7.88 0.48
N LEU A 87 -0.82 -7.36 0.61
CA LEU A 87 0.37 -8.10 1.01
C LEU A 87 0.33 -8.23 2.54
N LEU A 88 -0.28 -9.29 3.04
CA LEU A 88 -0.45 -9.59 4.46
C LEU A 88 0.20 -10.94 4.80
N PRO A 89 0.47 -11.22 6.09
CA PRO A 89 0.86 -12.55 6.52
C PRO A 89 -0.21 -13.59 6.13
N ASP A 90 0.24 -14.83 5.96
CA ASP A 90 -0.58 -15.97 5.59
C ASP A 90 -1.62 -16.28 6.67
N ASP A 91 -2.70 -16.96 6.31
CA ASP A 91 -3.82 -17.30 7.20
C ASP A 91 -3.42 -18.33 8.28
N ASP A 92 -2.23 -18.95 8.16
CA ASP A 92 -1.64 -19.80 9.20
C ASP A 92 -0.91 -19.04 10.31
N GLU A 93 -0.64 -17.74 10.13
CA GLU A 93 -0.05 -16.87 11.15
C GLU A 93 -1.07 -16.41 12.21
N LEU A 94 -0.57 -15.89 13.33
CA LEU A 94 -1.45 -15.44 14.42
C LEU A 94 -2.37 -14.30 13.94
N ILE A 95 -3.63 -14.36 14.35
CA ILE A 95 -4.61 -13.33 13.99
C ILE A 95 -4.17 -11.94 14.44
N GLU A 96 -3.52 -11.85 15.60
CA GLU A 96 -2.97 -10.61 16.12
C GLU A 96 -1.88 -10.05 15.18
N GLU A 97 -1.00 -10.91 14.66
CA GLU A 97 0.06 -10.51 13.72
C GLU A 97 -0.51 -10.04 12.38
N ARG A 98 -1.54 -10.74 11.87
CA ARG A 98 -2.24 -10.36 10.63
C ARG A 98 -3.01 -9.04 10.78
N ALA A 99 -3.66 -8.84 11.94
CA ALA A 99 -4.36 -7.60 12.25
C ALA A 99 -3.39 -6.41 12.41
N ASP A 100 -2.27 -6.61 13.12
CA ASP A 100 -1.22 -5.61 13.24
C ASP A 100 -0.64 -5.25 11.86
N ALA A 101 -0.41 -6.26 11.01
CA ALA A 101 0.08 -6.06 9.65
C ALA A 101 -0.90 -5.26 8.78
N LEU A 102 -2.22 -5.48 8.94
CA LEU A 102 -3.26 -4.70 8.26
C LEU A 102 -3.28 -3.24 8.74
N GLY A 103 -3.19 -3.01 10.05
CA GLY A 103 -3.08 -1.66 10.62
C GLY A 103 -1.84 -0.93 10.10
N ALA A 104 -0.70 -1.61 10.09
CA ALA A 104 0.57 -1.09 9.57
C ALA A 104 0.49 -0.77 8.07
N TRP A 105 -0.19 -1.62 7.28
CA TRP A 105 -0.49 -1.37 5.88
C TRP A 105 -1.26 -0.06 5.70
N CYS A 106 -2.36 0.13 6.45
CA CYS A 106 -3.17 1.35 6.42
C CYS A 106 -2.35 2.60 6.77
N GLY A 107 -1.54 2.53 7.83
CA GLY A 107 -0.66 3.62 8.24
C GLY A 107 0.33 4.01 7.15
N SER A 108 0.99 3.03 6.55
CA SER A 108 1.97 3.25 5.48
C SER A 108 1.33 3.73 4.17
N PHE A 109 0.10 3.29 3.86
CA PHE A 109 -0.68 3.84 2.74
C PHE A 109 -0.95 5.33 2.91
N LEU A 110 -1.41 5.75 4.08
CA LEU A 110 -1.63 7.16 4.41
C LEU A 110 -0.31 7.96 4.39
N ALA A 111 0.78 7.38 4.86
CA ALA A 111 2.11 7.98 4.77
C ALA A 111 2.56 8.19 3.32
N GLY A 112 2.39 7.18 2.46
CA GLY A 112 2.71 7.26 1.02
C GLY A 112 1.89 8.33 0.30
N LEU A 113 0.59 8.42 0.60
CA LEU A 113 -0.26 9.50 0.11
C LEU A 113 0.24 10.87 0.56
N GLY A 114 0.65 11.03 1.82
CA GLY A 114 1.22 12.28 2.33
C GLY A 114 2.55 12.65 1.66
N LEU A 115 3.44 11.67 1.48
CA LEU A 115 4.76 11.82 0.87
C LEU A 115 4.70 12.13 -0.64
N SER A 116 3.57 11.84 -1.30
CA SER A 116 3.34 12.25 -2.68
C SER A 116 3.27 13.78 -2.85
N GLY A 117 2.87 14.51 -1.80
CA GLY A 117 2.61 15.94 -1.84
C GLY A 117 1.39 16.36 -2.68
N GLU A 118 0.62 15.42 -3.22
CA GLU A 118 -0.53 15.70 -4.08
C GLU A 118 -1.83 15.93 -3.30
N ILE A 119 -1.98 15.32 -2.10
CA ILE A 119 -3.16 15.51 -1.24
C ILE A 119 -3.26 16.96 -0.73
N SER A 120 -2.13 17.61 -0.44
CA SER A 120 -2.08 18.97 0.10
C SER A 120 -2.48 20.06 -0.91
N LYS A 121 -2.73 19.71 -2.18
CA LYS A 121 -3.00 20.66 -3.28
C LYS A 121 -4.45 21.14 -3.37
N ASN A 122 -5.21 21.12 -2.28
CA ASN A 122 -6.59 21.63 -2.24
C ASN A 122 -7.49 20.96 -3.29
N ARG A 123 -7.42 19.62 -3.38
CA ARG A 123 -8.35 18.83 -4.21
C ARG A 123 -9.67 18.70 -3.46
N ASP A 124 -10.78 19.06 -4.11
CA ASP A 124 -12.11 18.72 -3.62
C ASP A 124 -12.30 17.20 -3.72
N LEU A 125 -11.96 16.49 -2.66
CA LEU A 125 -12.24 15.06 -2.53
C LEU A 125 -13.73 14.82 -2.33
N SER A 126 -14.25 13.71 -2.83
CA SER A 126 -15.62 13.29 -2.51
C SER A 126 -15.76 12.96 -1.02
N GLU A 127 -17.00 12.96 -0.54
CA GLU A 127 -17.27 12.54 0.84
C GLU A 127 -16.89 11.07 1.07
N ASP A 128 -17.12 10.21 0.08
CA ASP A 128 -16.77 8.79 0.15
C ASP A 128 -15.25 8.59 0.31
N VAL A 129 -14.43 9.37 -0.40
CA VAL A 129 -12.97 9.35 -0.25
C VAL A 129 -12.52 9.90 1.10
N ARG A 130 -13.16 10.96 1.61
CA ARG A 130 -12.85 11.47 2.97
C ARG A 130 -13.16 10.44 4.04
N GLN A 131 -14.31 9.78 3.94
CA GLN A 131 -14.69 8.70 4.85
C GLN A 131 -13.72 7.53 4.75
N ALA A 132 -13.35 7.10 3.54
CA ALA A 132 -12.37 6.05 3.34
C ALA A 132 -11.01 6.39 3.98
N LEU A 133 -10.54 7.63 3.86
CA LEU A 133 -9.30 8.09 4.52
C LEU A 133 -9.42 8.08 6.05
N GLU A 134 -10.57 8.46 6.59
CA GLU A 134 -10.85 8.40 8.02
C GLU A 134 -10.86 6.95 8.52
N ASP A 135 -11.58 6.06 7.84
CA ASP A 135 -11.64 4.63 8.16
C ASP A 135 -10.24 3.99 8.18
N LEU A 136 -9.44 4.22 7.13
CA LEU A 136 -8.05 3.73 7.09
C LEU A 136 -7.23 4.30 8.25
N SER A 137 -7.46 5.55 8.63
CA SER A 137 -6.76 6.16 9.78
C SER A 137 -7.22 5.59 11.11
N GLU A 138 -8.48 5.16 11.25
CA GLU A 138 -8.96 4.48 12.46
C GLU A 138 -8.37 3.08 12.55
N ILE A 139 -8.41 2.32 11.46
CA ILE A 139 -7.85 0.96 11.38
C ILE A 139 -6.36 0.96 11.68
N ALA A 140 -5.61 1.95 11.19
CA ALA A 140 -4.17 2.09 11.47
C ALA A 140 -3.82 2.28 12.96
N ARG A 141 -4.80 2.55 13.83
CA ARG A 141 -4.61 2.75 15.28
C ARG A 141 -5.20 1.61 16.12
N ILE A 142 -5.80 0.61 15.48
CA ILE A 142 -6.35 -0.55 16.19
C ILE A 142 -5.19 -1.41 16.66
N GLU A 143 -5.14 -1.67 17.98
CA GLU A 143 -4.28 -2.69 18.56
C GLU A 143 -5.08 -3.99 18.64
N ALA A 144 -4.59 -5.08 18.04
CA ALA A 144 -5.27 -6.36 18.07
C ALA A 144 -5.30 -6.92 19.51
N GLY A 145 -6.48 -7.26 20.02
CA GLY A 145 -6.66 -7.79 21.36
C GLY A 145 -7.69 -8.90 21.43
N GLY A 146 -7.25 -10.11 21.76
CA GLY A 146 -8.11 -11.25 22.07
C GLY A 146 -8.06 -12.37 21.03
N GLN A 147 -8.37 -13.60 21.48
CA GLN A 147 -8.42 -14.80 20.66
C GLN A 147 -9.86 -15.30 20.61
N ASP A 148 -10.58 -15.00 19.53
CA ASP A 148 -11.96 -15.45 19.30
C ASP A 148 -12.15 -15.72 17.79
N GLU A 149 -12.77 -16.83 17.42
CA GLU A 149 -13.07 -17.18 16.02
C GLU A 149 -13.95 -16.13 15.30
N THR A 150 -14.68 -15.31 16.05
CA THR A 150 -15.40 -14.15 15.49
C THR A 150 -14.46 -13.08 14.92
N LEU A 151 -13.21 -13.04 15.38
CA LEU A 151 -12.20 -12.11 14.89
C LEU A 151 -11.69 -12.49 13.49
N GLU A 152 -11.64 -13.78 13.12
CA GLU A 152 -11.18 -14.20 11.78
C GLU A 152 -12.07 -13.63 10.68
N LYS A 153 -13.39 -13.78 10.86
CA LYS A 153 -14.35 -13.18 9.94
C LYS A 153 -14.26 -11.66 9.94
N ALA A 154 -14.11 -11.05 11.12
CA ALA A 154 -13.97 -9.61 11.23
C ALA A 154 -12.72 -9.11 10.49
N LEU A 155 -11.58 -9.80 10.61
CA LEU A 155 -10.35 -9.46 9.93
C LEU A 155 -10.49 -9.58 8.41
N ALA A 156 -11.14 -10.65 7.91
CA ALA A 156 -11.41 -10.80 6.48
C ALA A 156 -12.30 -9.67 5.94
N ASP A 157 -13.38 -9.34 6.65
CA ASP A 157 -14.31 -8.27 6.27
C ASP A 157 -13.59 -6.89 6.29
N VAL A 158 -12.76 -6.62 7.30
CA VAL A 158 -11.99 -5.38 7.41
C VAL A 158 -10.88 -5.31 6.35
N SER A 159 -10.20 -6.42 6.05
CA SER A 159 -9.19 -6.49 4.99
C SER A 159 -9.80 -6.16 3.63
N GLU A 160 -10.99 -6.68 3.32
CA GLU A 160 -11.70 -6.34 2.09
C GLU A 160 -12.14 -4.87 2.07
N HIS A 161 -12.59 -4.33 3.21
CA HIS A 161 -12.90 -2.89 3.34
C HIS A 161 -11.67 -2.02 3.02
N VAL A 162 -10.52 -2.35 3.60
CA VAL A 162 -9.24 -1.65 3.35
C VAL A 162 -8.88 -1.70 1.87
N ARG A 163 -9.01 -2.87 1.24
CA ARG A 163 -8.73 -3.08 -0.18
C ARG A 163 -9.61 -2.19 -1.06
N LEU A 164 -10.92 -2.16 -0.80
CA LEU A 164 -11.88 -1.35 -1.55
C LEU A 164 -11.69 0.14 -1.30
N ALA A 165 -11.40 0.55 -0.07
CA ALA A 165 -11.10 1.93 0.29
C ALA A 165 -9.86 2.45 -0.48
N ALA A 166 -8.78 1.66 -0.54
CA ALA A 166 -7.59 2.01 -1.30
C ALA A 166 -7.88 2.18 -2.80
N LEU A 167 -8.67 1.29 -3.38
CA LEU A 167 -9.11 1.36 -4.78
C LEU A 167 -9.96 2.59 -5.06
N LEU A 168 -10.90 2.93 -4.17
CA LEU A 168 -11.74 4.12 -4.27
C LEU A 168 -10.88 5.39 -4.28
N ILE A 169 -9.96 5.48 -3.31
CA ILE A 169 -9.03 6.61 -3.17
C ILE A 169 -8.16 6.75 -4.43
N ALA A 170 -7.55 5.66 -4.89
CA ALA A 170 -6.71 5.66 -6.09
C ALA A 170 -7.50 6.09 -7.33
N THR A 171 -8.71 5.54 -7.53
CA THR A 171 -9.56 5.85 -8.68
C THR A 171 -9.89 7.33 -8.77
N GLU A 172 -10.26 7.95 -7.65
CA GLU A 172 -10.59 9.38 -7.62
C GLU A 172 -9.35 10.26 -7.80
N LEU A 173 -8.26 9.97 -7.10
CA LEU A 173 -7.04 10.78 -7.15
C LEU A 173 -6.37 10.73 -8.53
N LEU A 174 -6.32 9.56 -9.15
CA LEU A 174 -5.79 9.37 -10.49
C LEU A 174 -6.73 9.94 -11.57
N GLY A 175 -8.05 9.80 -11.41
CA GLY A 175 -9.04 10.42 -12.30
C GLY A 175 -8.95 11.94 -12.31
N ASN A 176 -8.54 12.54 -11.20
CA ASN A 176 -8.37 13.99 -11.03
C ASN A 176 -6.99 14.51 -11.47
N GLN A 177 -6.07 13.68 -11.96
CA GLN A 177 -4.79 14.13 -12.50
C GLN A 177 -5.01 14.83 -13.87
N PRO A 178 -4.31 15.94 -14.15
CA PRO A 178 -4.36 16.56 -15.47
C PRO A 178 -3.85 15.55 -16.51
N LYS A 179 -4.72 15.18 -17.45
CA LYS A 179 -4.33 14.34 -18.58
C LYS A 179 -3.25 15.09 -19.38
N ASP A 180 -2.17 14.40 -19.75
CA ASP A 180 -1.25 14.96 -20.74
C ASP A 180 -2.07 15.35 -21.99
N PRO A 181 -1.79 16.49 -22.63
CA PRO A 181 -2.51 16.87 -23.83
C PRO A 181 -2.35 15.72 -24.84
N GLU A 182 -3.48 15.13 -25.25
CA GLU A 182 -3.51 14.14 -26.33
C GLU A 182 -2.69 14.72 -27.49
N GLU A 183 -1.62 14.03 -27.88
CA GLU A 183 -0.91 14.34 -29.13
C GLU A 183 -1.97 14.33 -30.22
N THR A 184 -2.34 15.52 -30.68
CA THR A 184 -3.27 15.67 -31.78
C THR A 184 -2.53 15.14 -32.99
N VAL A 185 -2.75 13.87 -33.32
CA VAL A 185 -2.29 13.28 -34.57
C VAL A 185 -3.07 13.99 -35.67
N VAL A 186 -2.47 15.04 -36.21
CA VAL A 186 -2.96 15.73 -37.40
C VAL A 186 -2.76 14.76 -38.57
N HIS A 187 -3.85 14.14 -39.02
CA HIS A 187 -3.91 13.39 -40.27
C HIS A 187 -3.87 14.32 -41.49
#